data_AF-A0A838PZS3-F1
#
_entry.id   AF-A0A838PZS3-F1
#
_cell.length_a   1.000
_cell.length_b   1.000
_cell.length_c   1.000
_cell.angle_alpha   90.00
_cell.angle_beta   90.00
_cell.angle_gamma   90.00
#
_symmetry.space_group_name_H-M   'P 1'
#
loop_
_entity.id
_entity.type
_entity.pdbx_description
1 polymer ?
#
loop_
_entity_poly.entity_id
_entity_poly.type
_entity_poly.pdbx_seq_one_letter_code
_entity_poly.pdbx_strand_id
1 'polypeptide(L)'
;MQTRLADGERVGRGSATAATVIGWLSGVLSAGTVLMALAHAGLSLPLLSALGPGGDRAVPPAAIAFGVLAVLAAVVAAGVFARRSWAWALGLVVHALTVFGAATPYRGPVSLVGILLSLTAVAVLLSRPGRTALLPRH
;
A
#
# COMPACT_ATOMS: atom_id res chain seq x y z
N MET A 1 -25.22 -31.33 -3.37
CA MET A 1 -23.75 -31.57 -3.23
C MET A 1 -22.93 -30.75 -4.23
N GLN A 2 -23.32 -30.68 -5.51
CA GLN A 2 -22.64 -29.84 -6.53
C GLN A 2 -22.60 -28.33 -6.21
N THR A 3 -23.62 -27.79 -5.53
CA THR A 3 -23.68 -26.37 -5.15
C THR A 3 -22.58 -25.95 -4.16
N ARG A 4 -22.22 -26.81 -3.19
CA ARG A 4 -21.14 -26.52 -2.23
C ARG A 4 -19.74 -26.46 -2.85
N LEU A 5 -19.50 -27.24 -3.91
CA LEU A 5 -18.21 -27.26 -4.61
C LEU A 5 -18.00 -25.97 -5.41
N ALA A 6 -19.04 -25.50 -6.12
CA ALA A 6 -19.00 -24.25 -6.87
C ALA A 6 -18.80 -23.02 -5.98
N ASP A 7 -19.37 -23.02 -4.77
CA ASP A 7 -19.19 -21.92 -3.80
C ASP A 7 -17.76 -21.89 -3.24
N GLY A 8 -17.17 -23.06 -2.96
CA GLY A 8 -15.79 -23.17 -2.50
C GLY A 8 -14.77 -22.60 -3.50
N GLU A 9 -14.93 -22.89 -4.79
CA GLU A 9 -14.06 -22.36 -5.84
C GLU A 9 -14.20 -20.85 -6.05
N ARG A 10 -15.41 -20.28 -5.89
CA ARG A 10 -15.62 -18.82 -5.96
C ARG A 10 -14.93 -18.11 -4.80
N VAL A 11 -15.08 -18.63 -3.59
CA VAL A 11 -14.43 -18.07 -2.40
C VAL A 11 -12.91 -18.16 -2.51
N GLY A 12 -12.39 -19.30 -2.98
CA GLY A 12 -10.95 -19.49 -3.22
C GLY A 12 -10.39 -18.49 -4.22
N ARG A 13 -11.04 -18.30 -5.38
CA ARG A 13 -10.65 -17.30 -6.38
C ARG A 13 -10.73 -15.88 -5.84
N GLY A 14 -11.78 -15.54 -5.10
CA GLY A 14 -11.95 -14.21 -4.49
C GLY A 14 -10.80 -13.88 -3.52
N SER A 15 -10.44 -14.80 -2.63
CA SER A 15 -9.30 -14.64 -1.71
C SER A 15 -7.96 -14.56 -2.44
N ALA A 16 -7.79 -15.34 -3.51
CA ALA A 16 -6.58 -15.30 -4.31
C ALA A 16 -6.38 -13.91 -4.91
N THR A 17 -7.41 -13.40 -5.61
CA THR A 17 -7.45 -12.07 -6.21
C THR A 17 -7.27 -10.95 -5.19
N ALA A 18 -7.93 -11.02 -4.03
CA ALA A 18 -7.84 -9.99 -3.00
C ALA A 18 -6.40 -9.78 -2.51
N ALA A 19 -5.67 -10.86 -2.22
CA ALA A 19 -4.27 -10.73 -1.82
C ALA A 19 -3.37 -10.25 -2.97
N THR A 20 -3.63 -10.69 -4.21
CA THR A 20 -2.90 -10.16 -5.38
C THR A 20 -3.08 -8.64 -5.48
N VAL A 21 -4.31 -8.15 -5.33
CA VAL A 21 -4.60 -6.71 -5.34
C VAL A 21 -3.89 -5.99 -4.21
N ILE A 22 -4.00 -6.47 -2.96
CA ILE A 22 -3.33 -5.84 -1.81
C ILE A 22 -1.80 -5.83 -1.99
N GLY A 23 -1.23 -6.95 -2.45
CA GLY A 23 0.21 -7.08 -2.69
C GLY A 23 0.70 -6.07 -3.73
N TRP A 24 -0.02 -5.93 -4.84
CA TRP A 24 0.30 -4.92 -5.87
C TRP A 24 0.11 -3.49 -5.38
N LEU A 25 -0.98 -3.17 -4.68
CA LEU A 25 -1.20 -1.83 -4.13
C LEU A 25 -0.09 -1.45 -3.14
N SER A 26 0.32 -2.39 -2.29
CA SER A 26 1.43 -2.20 -1.34
C SER A 26 2.77 -2.04 -2.07
N GLY A 27 3.01 -2.82 -3.12
CA GLY A 27 4.22 -2.72 -3.95
C GLY A 27 4.32 -1.40 -4.71
N VAL A 28 3.22 -0.94 -5.32
CA VAL A 28 3.15 0.37 -6.00
C VAL A 28 3.37 1.50 -4.99
N LEU A 29 2.75 1.43 -3.81
CA LEU A 29 2.98 2.40 -2.74
C LEU A 29 4.45 2.42 -2.30
N SER A 30 5.07 1.24 -2.15
CA SER A 30 6.50 1.12 -1.86
C SER A 30 7.36 1.80 -2.92
N ALA A 31 7.10 1.56 -4.21
CA ALA A 31 7.87 2.19 -5.28
C ALA A 31 7.70 3.72 -5.28
N GLY A 32 6.45 4.20 -5.12
CA GLY A 32 6.16 5.63 -5.04
C GLY A 32 6.85 6.31 -3.84
N THR A 33 6.88 5.65 -2.68
CA THR A 33 7.55 6.17 -1.48
C THR A 33 9.07 6.16 -1.61
N VAL A 34 9.68 5.19 -2.30
CA VAL A 34 11.11 5.26 -2.68
C VAL A 34 11.39 6.50 -3.53
N LEU A 35 10.57 6.76 -4.56
CA LEU A 35 10.75 7.96 -5.40
C LEU A 35 10.63 9.25 -4.58
N MET A 36 9.67 9.32 -3.66
CA MET A 36 9.53 10.46 -2.76
C MET A 36 10.72 10.61 -1.80
N ALA A 37 11.28 9.50 -1.30
CA ALA A 37 12.47 9.53 -0.46
C ALA A 37 13.68 10.08 -1.22
N LEU A 38 13.89 9.63 -2.47
CA LEU A 38 14.97 10.12 -3.33
C LEU A 38 14.80 11.61 -3.67
N ALA A 39 13.59 12.05 -3.99
CA ALA A 39 13.31 13.47 -4.22
C ALA A 39 13.65 14.33 -3.00
N HIS A 40 13.26 13.90 -1.79
CA HIS A 40 13.57 14.63 -0.55
C HIS A 40 15.03 14.46 -0.09
N ALA A 41 15.77 13.50 -0.65
CA ALA A 41 17.21 13.38 -0.48
C ALA A 41 18.00 14.35 -1.37
N GLY A 42 17.33 15.11 -2.24
CA GLY A 42 17.94 16.09 -3.15
C GLY A 42 18.29 15.53 -4.53
N LEU A 43 17.79 14.34 -4.90
CA LEU A 43 17.89 13.86 -6.28
C LEU A 43 16.81 14.50 -7.15
N SER A 44 17.23 15.20 -8.21
CA SER A 44 16.33 15.73 -9.24
C SER A 44 15.72 14.59 -10.05
N LEU A 45 14.43 14.34 -9.84
CA LEU A 45 13.66 13.37 -10.61
C LEU A 45 12.83 14.11 -11.67
N PRO A 46 13.16 13.99 -12.98
CA PRO A 46 12.55 14.82 -14.04
C PRO A 46 11.02 14.81 -14.05
N LEU A 47 10.42 13.65 -13.75
CA LEU A 47 8.97 13.46 -13.67
C LEU A 47 8.30 14.15 -12.47
N LEU A 48 9.00 14.28 -11.34
CA LEU A 48 8.49 14.93 -10.12
C LEU A 48 8.75 16.43 -10.14
N SER A 49 9.87 16.86 -10.72
CA SER A 49 10.20 18.28 -10.91
C SER A 49 9.19 19.01 -11.81
N ALA A 50 8.49 18.29 -12.70
CA ALA A 50 7.42 18.85 -13.52
C ALA A 50 6.08 19.04 -12.76
N LEU A 51 5.91 18.42 -11.58
CA LEU A 51 4.64 18.36 -10.85
C LEU A 51 4.52 19.39 -9.70
N GLY A 52 5.54 20.22 -9.45
CA GLY A 52 5.43 21.35 -8.52
C GLY A 52 6.78 21.91 -8.04
N PRO A 53 6.79 23.12 -7.47
CA PRO A 53 8.01 23.77 -6.98
C PRO A 53 8.42 23.14 -5.64
N GLY A 54 9.44 22.27 -5.67
CA GLY A 54 9.93 21.63 -4.45
C GLY A 54 11.23 20.83 -4.57
N GLY A 55 11.89 20.84 -5.74
CA GLY A 55 13.01 19.94 -6.04
C GLY A 55 14.37 20.35 -5.47
N ASP A 56 14.55 21.59 -5.02
CA ASP A 56 15.92 22.13 -4.86
C ASP A 56 16.46 22.06 -3.42
N ARG A 57 15.64 21.69 -2.43
CA ARG A 57 16.07 21.57 -1.02
C ARG A 57 15.83 20.17 -0.49
N ALA A 58 16.91 19.51 -0.13
CA ALA A 58 16.84 18.26 0.62
C ALA A 58 16.13 18.48 1.96
N VAL A 59 15.22 17.57 2.31
CA VAL A 59 14.51 17.53 3.59
C VAL A 59 14.77 16.14 4.20
N PRO A 60 15.90 15.94 4.88
CA PRO A 60 16.30 14.62 5.38
C PRO A 60 15.25 13.90 6.24
N PRO A 61 14.51 14.59 7.15
CA PRO A 61 13.46 13.91 7.92
C PRO A 61 12.35 13.30 7.06
N ALA A 62 11.98 13.98 5.97
CA ALA A 62 10.97 13.47 5.03
C ALA A 62 11.52 12.29 4.23
N ALA A 63 12.78 12.36 3.79
CA ALA A 63 13.44 11.25 3.09
C ALA A 63 13.47 9.98 3.94
N ILE A 64 13.82 10.10 5.22
CA ILE A 64 13.81 8.98 6.17
C ILE A 64 12.41 8.43 6.36
N ALA A 65 11.41 9.28 6.60
CA ALA A 65 10.03 8.85 6.79
C ALA A 65 9.48 8.09 5.56
N PHE A 66 9.72 8.61 4.35
CA PHE A 66 9.35 7.92 3.12
C PHE A 66 10.12 6.61 2.91
N GLY A 67 11.41 6.58 3.26
CA GLY A 67 12.21 5.35 3.19
C GLY A 67 11.69 4.26 4.14
N VAL A 68 11.38 4.61 5.38
CA VAL A 68 10.76 3.68 6.35
C VAL A 68 9.42 3.19 5.83
N LEU A 69 8.58 4.10 5.33
CA LEU A 69 7.26 3.73 4.79
C LEU A 69 7.39 2.80 3.57
N ALA A 70 8.39 3.03 2.71
CA ALA A 70 8.67 2.16 1.57
C ALA A 70 9.01 0.74 2.02
N VAL A 71 9.93 0.60 2.99
CA VAL A 71 10.31 -0.70 3.54
C VAL A 71 9.10 -1.39 4.16
N LEU A 72 8.29 -0.69 4.95
CA LEU A 72 7.09 -1.26 5.56
C LEU A 72 6.08 -1.71 4.51
N ALA A 73 5.83 -0.91 3.46
CA ALA A 73 4.93 -1.27 2.37
C ALA A 73 5.45 -2.49 1.58
N ALA A 74 6.76 -2.60 1.36
CA ALA A 74 7.38 -3.77 0.75
C ALA A 74 7.24 -5.03 1.63
N VAL A 75 7.42 -4.89 2.96
CA VAL A 75 7.21 -5.97 3.92
C VAL A 75 5.75 -6.43 3.93
N VAL A 76 4.78 -5.50 3.87
CA VAL A 76 3.36 -5.84 3.70
C VAL A 76 3.14 -6.60 2.40
N ALA A 77 3.66 -6.12 1.27
CA ALA A 77 3.53 -6.80 -0.03
C ALA A 77 4.07 -8.24 0.03
N ALA A 78 5.30 -8.41 0.56
CA ALA A 78 5.93 -9.71 0.73
C ALA A 78 5.13 -10.62 1.66
N GLY A 79 4.65 -10.10 2.80
CA GLY A 79 3.81 -10.84 3.73
C GLY A 79 2.48 -11.29 3.12
N VAL A 80 1.85 -10.44 2.31
CA VAL A 80 0.60 -10.73 1.60
C VAL A 80 0.81 -11.81 0.53
N PHE A 81 1.86 -11.70 -0.29
CA PHE A 81 2.20 -12.73 -1.28
C PHE A 81 2.56 -14.07 -0.62
N ALA A 82 3.23 -14.02 0.54
CA ALA A 82 3.51 -15.19 1.37
C ALA A 82 2.31 -15.64 2.24
N ARG A 83 1.13 -15.02 2.09
CA ARG A 83 -0.12 -15.35 2.80
C ARG A 83 0.04 -15.38 4.33
N ARG A 84 0.84 -14.47 4.89
CA ARG A 84 1.08 -14.38 6.33
C ARG A 84 -0.03 -13.58 7.01
N SER A 85 -0.53 -14.09 8.14
CA SER A 85 -1.63 -13.46 8.88
C SER A 85 -1.29 -12.10 9.47
N TRP A 86 -0.04 -11.91 9.93
CA TRP A 86 0.43 -10.62 10.43
C TRP A 86 0.39 -9.51 9.36
N ALA A 87 0.44 -9.88 8.08
CA ALA A 87 0.42 -8.91 6.98
C ALA A 87 -0.92 -8.17 6.87
N TRP A 88 -2.00 -8.77 7.39
CA TRP A 88 -3.30 -8.11 7.47
C TRP A 88 -3.26 -6.93 8.44
N ALA A 89 -2.79 -7.16 9.67
CA ALA A 89 -2.71 -6.12 10.69
C ALA A 89 -1.69 -5.04 10.31
N LEU A 90 -0.49 -5.45 9.85
CA LEU A 90 0.53 -4.50 9.41
C LEU A 90 0.04 -3.67 8.21
N GLY A 91 -0.62 -4.30 7.23
CA GLY A 91 -1.16 -3.62 6.06
C GLY A 91 -2.19 -2.55 6.44
N LEU A 92 -3.10 -2.85 7.38
CA LEU A 92 -4.06 -1.86 7.87
C LEU A 92 -3.38 -0.66 8.52
N VAL A 93 -2.39 -0.90 9.40
CA VAL A 93 -1.66 0.17 10.08
C VAL A 93 -0.90 1.03 9.06
N VAL A 94 -0.14 0.41 8.15
CA VAL A 94 0.66 1.11 7.15
C VAL A 94 -0.20 1.96 6.21
N HIS A 95 -1.31 1.41 5.71
CA HIS A 95 -2.19 2.17 4.82
C HIS A 95 -2.97 3.26 5.57
N ALA A 96 -3.39 3.04 6.82
CA ALA A 96 -4.01 4.08 7.63
C ALA A 96 -3.04 5.25 7.90
N LEU A 97 -1.78 4.95 8.26
CA LEU A 97 -0.74 5.96 8.44
C LEU A 97 -0.45 6.72 7.14
N THR A 98 -0.45 6.01 6.01
CA THR A 98 -0.29 6.64 4.69
C THR A 98 -1.41 7.64 4.41
N VAL A 99 -2.67 7.27 4.67
CA VAL A 99 -3.81 8.18 4.50
C VAL A 99 -3.67 9.40 5.40
N PHE A 100 -3.35 9.20 6.68
CA PHE A 100 -3.21 10.29 7.65
C PHE A 100 -2.07 11.25 7.26
N GLY A 101 -0.90 10.70 6.95
CA GLY A 101 0.28 11.47 6.55
C GLY A 101 0.12 12.18 5.20
N ALA A 102 -0.61 11.60 4.26
CA ALA A 102 -0.88 12.23 2.96
C ALA A 102 -2.00 13.28 3.02
N ALA A 103 -2.92 13.17 3.97
CA ALA A 103 -3.99 14.14 4.19
C ALA A 103 -3.50 15.38 4.95
N THR A 104 -2.45 15.28 5.76
CA THR A 104 -2.01 16.35 6.67
C THR A 104 -0.49 16.58 6.64
N PRO A 105 0.02 17.61 5.94
CA PRO A 105 -0.68 18.52 5.02
C PRO A 105 -0.92 17.87 3.64
N TYR A 106 -2.06 18.20 3.00
CA TYR A 106 -2.34 17.79 1.62
C TYR A 106 -1.42 18.52 0.63
N ARG A 107 -0.67 17.77 -0.18
CA ARG A 107 0.36 18.32 -1.10
C ARG A 107 -0.02 18.19 -2.58
N GLY A 108 -1.31 18.07 -2.89
CA GLY A 108 -1.81 18.03 -4.27
C GLY A 108 -1.99 16.62 -4.85
N PRO A 109 -1.96 16.48 -6.20
CA PRO A 109 -2.36 15.24 -6.88
C PRO A 109 -1.59 13.99 -6.45
N VAL A 110 -0.29 14.11 -6.13
CA VAL A 110 0.52 12.98 -5.65
C VAL A 110 -0.01 12.45 -4.31
N SER A 111 -0.40 13.33 -3.38
CA SER A 111 -1.06 12.94 -2.13
C SER A 111 -2.39 12.24 -2.39
N LEU A 112 -3.19 12.72 -3.35
CA LEU A 112 -4.47 12.10 -3.71
C LEU A 112 -4.29 10.66 -4.20
N VAL A 113 -3.29 10.41 -5.06
CA VAL A 113 -2.98 9.05 -5.54
C VAL A 113 -2.62 8.14 -4.36
N GLY A 114 -1.74 8.58 -3.46
CA GLY A 114 -1.36 7.82 -2.26
C GLY A 114 -2.54 7.50 -1.34
N ILE A 115 -3.46 8.47 -1.17
CA ILE A 115 -4.70 8.30 -0.39
C ILE A 115 -5.60 7.27 -1.05
N LEU A 116 -5.88 7.39 -2.35
CA LEU A 116 -6.78 6.48 -3.06
C LEU A 116 -6.27 5.05 -3.08
N LEU A 117 -4.97 4.84 -3.34
CA LEU A 117 -4.34 3.53 -3.28
C LEU A 117 -4.49 2.91 -1.88
N SER A 118 -4.25 3.71 -0.85
CA SER A 118 -4.31 3.23 0.54
C SER A 118 -5.73 2.96 1.02
N LEU A 119 -6.69 3.81 0.68
CA LEU A 119 -8.11 3.56 0.98
C LEU A 119 -8.61 2.31 0.26
N THR A 120 -8.20 2.11 -0.99
CA THR A 120 -8.53 0.89 -1.73
C THR A 120 -7.94 -0.34 -1.05
N ALA A 121 -6.67 -0.29 -0.64
CA ALA A 121 -6.04 -1.40 0.08
C ALA A 121 -6.73 -1.70 1.41
N VAL A 122 -7.10 -0.67 2.18
CA VAL A 122 -7.87 -0.81 3.43
C VAL A 122 -9.25 -1.44 3.16
N ALA A 123 -9.97 -0.97 2.14
CA ALA A 123 -11.27 -1.53 1.77
C ALA A 123 -11.16 -3.02 1.41
N VAL A 124 -10.13 -3.40 0.64
CA VAL A 124 -9.89 -4.81 0.28
C VAL A 124 -9.48 -5.63 1.52
N LEU A 125 -8.60 -5.14 2.38
CA LEU A 125 -8.20 -5.79 3.64
C LEU A 125 -9.39 -6.01 4.59
N LEU A 126 -10.32 -5.06 4.66
CA LEU A 126 -11.52 -5.14 5.49
C LEU A 126 -12.63 -5.98 4.86
N SER A 127 -12.60 -6.23 3.55
CA SER A 127 -13.57 -7.06 2.85
C SER A 127 -13.50 -8.53 3.31
N ARG A 128 -14.60 -9.27 3.13
CA ARG A 128 -14.63 -10.72 3.41
C ARG A 128 -13.50 -11.47 2.68
N PRO A 129 -13.29 -11.30 1.35
CA PRO A 129 -12.19 -11.95 0.63
C PRO A 129 -10.80 -11.63 1.19
N GLY A 130 -10.54 -10.37 1.56
CA GLY A 130 -9.25 -9.96 2.12
C GLY A 130 -8.98 -10.57 3.50
N ARG A 131 -9.99 -10.60 4.37
CA ARG A 131 -9.89 -11.29 5.67
C ARG A 131 -9.65 -12.78 5.49
N THR A 132 -10.43 -13.45 4.63
CA THR A 132 -10.28 -14.90 4.40
C THR A 132 -8.98 -15.27 3.68
N ALA A 133 -8.34 -14.32 3.01
CA ALA A 133 -7.07 -14.53 2.32
C ALA A 133 -5.85 -14.56 3.26
N LEU A 134 -5.96 -13.94 4.44
CA LEU A 134 -4.82 -13.72 5.34
C LEU A 134 -5.08 -14.19 6.77
N LEU A 135 -6.32 -14.13 7.25
CA LEU A 135 -6.67 -14.53 8.62
C LEU A 135 -7.07 -16.01 8.69
N PRO A 136 -6.72 -16.72 9.78
CA PRO A 136 -7.23 -18.06 10.04
C PRO A 136 -8.76 -18.05 10.09
N ARG A 137 -9.39 -19.14 9.61
CA ARG A 137 -10.82 -19.37 9.83
C ARG A 137 -11.01 -19.81 11.28
N HIS A 138 -11.67 -18.99 12.09
CA HIS A 138 -12.19 -19.38 13.40
C HIS A 138 -13.62 -19.89 13.26
#